data_AF-A0A934ZTG6-F1
#
_entry.id   AF-A0A934ZTG6-F1
#
_cell.length_a   1.000
_cell.length_b   1.000
_cell.length_c   1.000
_cell.angle_alpha   90.00
_cell.angle_beta   90.00
_cell.angle_gamma   90.00
#
_symmetry.space_group_name_H-M   'P 1'
#
loop_
_entity.id
_entity.type
_entity.pdbx_description
1 polymer ?
#
loop_
_entity_poly.entity_id
_entity_poly.type
_entity_poly.pdbx_seq_one_letter_code
_entity_poly.pdbx_strand_id
1 'polypeptide(L)'
;MCWNLATDAPVTTVAEALGIVTGIRVSLDGGGLSAGLKTGCAIESRQFQSRHAIENFLSLASAQVWQMLWLRHQARTKTPGPAAAILSDGQREALRALCATLPTQADAKQTLIALAKLGGYFGRKSDRAARLANALEGISVTDHLRGGLRGRAESVPIDLA
;
A
#
# COMPACT_ATOMS: atom_id res chain seq x y z
N MET A 1 -26.68 -21.65 -1.66
CA MET A 1 -26.50 -20.58 -2.67
C MET A 1 -25.59 -21.13 -3.76
N CYS A 2 -25.98 -21.00 -5.02
CA CYS A 2 -25.22 -21.40 -6.20
C CYS A 2 -24.67 -20.14 -6.87
N TRP A 3 -23.40 -20.12 -7.26
CA TRP A 3 -22.82 -19.03 -8.07
C TRP A 3 -22.78 -19.45 -9.54
N ASN A 4 -23.39 -18.65 -10.41
CA ASN A 4 -23.23 -18.74 -11.86
C ASN A 4 -22.37 -17.58 -12.33
N LEU A 5 -21.20 -17.87 -12.88
CA LEU A 5 -20.23 -16.87 -13.32
C LEU A 5 -20.18 -16.82 -14.85
N ALA A 6 -20.44 -15.65 -15.43
CA ALA A 6 -20.22 -15.42 -16.85
C ALA A 6 -18.79 -14.88 -17.06
N THR A 7 -18.01 -15.55 -17.90
CA THR A 7 -16.63 -15.17 -18.25
C THR A 7 -16.35 -15.46 -19.71
N ASP A 8 -15.51 -14.65 -20.33
CA ASP A 8 -14.96 -14.79 -21.67
C ASP A 8 -13.69 -15.67 -21.69
N ALA A 9 -13.14 -16.00 -20.51
CA ALA A 9 -12.01 -16.91 -20.40
C ALA A 9 -12.42 -18.33 -20.81
N PRO A 10 -11.61 -19.05 -21.60
CA PRO A 10 -11.89 -20.43 -21.95
C PRO A 10 -11.86 -21.29 -20.68
N VAL A 11 -12.90 -22.11 -20.50
CA VAL A 11 -13.00 -23.06 -19.38
C VAL A 11 -13.28 -24.44 -19.96
N THR A 12 -12.22 -25.23 -20.11
CA THR A 12 -12.27 -26.60 -20.61
C THR A 12 -11.97 -27.62 -19.52
N THR A 13 -11.32 -27.18 -18.43
CA THR A 13 -10.98 -28.04 -17.29
C THR A 13 -11.46 -27.49 -15.95
N VAL A 14 -11.61 -28.39 -14.97
CA VAL A 14 -11.95 -28.01 -13.58
C VAL A 14 -10.87 -27.12 -12.96
N ALA A 15 -9.60 -27.32 -13.32
CA ALA A 15 -8.49 -26.50 -12.84
C ALA A 15 -8.58 -25.04 -13.33
N GLU A 16 -8.97 -24.83 -14.58
CA GLU A 16 -9.22 -23.49 -15.15
C GLU A 16 -10.40 -22.81 -14.45
N ALA A 17 -11.50 -23.52 -14.26
CA ALA A 17 -12.67 -23.03 -13.53
C ALA A 17 -12.30 -22.61 -12.09
N LEU A 18 -11.54 -23.45 -11.39
CA LEU A 18 -11.04 -23.16 -10.05
C LEU A 18 -10.08 -21.96 -10.03
N GLY A 19 -9.24 -21.81 -11.05
CA GLY A 19 -8.36 -20.65 -11.21
C GLY A 19 -9.15 -19.35 -11.30
N ILE A 20 -10.20 -19.31 -12.12
CA ILE A 20 -11.07 -18.14 -12.30
C ILE A 20 -11.82 -17.82 -11.01
N VAL A 21 -12.44 -18.82 -10.37
CA VAL A 21 -13.14 -18.64 -9.10
C VAL A 21 -12.19 -18.16 -8.00
N THR A 22 -10.97 -18.71 -7.95
CA THR A 22 -9.95 -18.29 -6.99
C THR A 22 -9.51 -16.85 -7.23
N GLY A 23 -9.29 -16.46 -8.49
CA GLY A 23 -8.93 -15.08 -8.85
C GLY A 23 -10.00 -14.07 -8.47
N ILE A 24 -11.27 -14.36 -8.77
CA ILE A 24 -12.40 -13.50 -8.41
C ILE A 24 -12.57 -13.44 -6.89
N ARG A 25 -12.44 -14.58 -6.19
CA ARG A 25 -12.50 -14.62 -4.73
C ARG A 25 -11.40 -13.77 -4.10
N VAL A 26 -10.17 -13.84 -4.59
CA VAL A 26 -9.06 -13.01 -4.09
C VAL A 26 -9.31 -11.51 -4.34
N SER A 27 -9.92 -11.17 -5.46
CA SER A 27 -10.30 -9.78 -5.79
C SER A 27 -11.43 -9.26 -4.90
N LEU A 28 -12.42 -10.11 -4.60
CA LEU A 28 -13.59 -9.79 -3.77
C LEU A 28 -13.31 -9.88 -2.27
N ASP A 29 -12.30 -10.64 -1.84
CA ASP A 29 -11.92 -10.74 -0.44
C ASP A 29 -11.44 -9.38 0.09
N GLY A 30 -11.75 -9.12 1.36
CA GLY A 30 -11.40 -7.89 2.10
C GLY A 30 -9.90 -7.59 2.22
N GLY A 31 -9.04 -8.33 1.52
CA GLY A 31 -7.61 -8.11 1.41
C GLY A 31 -7.15 -7.44 0.12
N GLY A 32 -8.01 -7.25 -0.90
CA GLY A 32 -7.64 -6.72 -2.23
C GLY A 32 -7.66 -5.19 -2.37
N LEU A 33 -7.57 -4.70 -3.61
CA LEU A 33 -7.53 -3.26 -3.95
C LEU A 33 -8.76 -2.51 -3.44
N SER A 34 -9.97 -3.04 -3.67
CA SER A 34 -11.21 -2.42 -3.24
C SER A 34 -11.30 -2.29 -1.72
N ALA A 35 -10.83 -3.29 -0.98
CA ALA A 35 -10.77 -3.24 0.48
C ALA A 35 -9.73 -2.25 0.98
N GLY A 36 -8.56 -2.17 0.33
CA GLY A 36 -7.56 -1.14 0.62
C GLY A 36 -8.09 0.27 0.40
N LEU A 37 -8.83 0.52 -0.68
CA LEU A 37 -9.43 1.82 -0.96
C LEU A 37 -10.57 2.17 0.02
N LYS A 38 -11.48 1.23 0.28
CA LYS A 38 -12.62 1.46 1.18
C LYS A 38 -12.21 1.55 2.64
N THR A 39 -11.53 0.52 3.14
CA THR A 39 -11.20 0.41 4.57
C THR A 39 -9.84 1.00 4.92
N GLY A 40 -8.86 0.96 4.02
CA GLY A 40 -7.51 1.48 4.27
C GLY A 40 -7.36 2.96 3.97
N CYS A 41 -8.03 3.47 2.93
CA CYS A 41 -8.00 4.90 2.57
C CYS A 41 -9.25 5.67 3.03
N ALA A 42 -10.23 4.97 3.62
CA ALA A 42 -11.50 5.52 4.12
C ALA A 42 -12.24 6.36 3.06
N ILE A 43 -12.24 5.92 1.79
CA ILE A 43 -12.75 6.73 0.66
C ILE A 43 -14.22 7.15 0.85
N GLU A 44 -15.05 6.28 1.44
CA GLU A 44 -16.47 6.53 1.68
C GLU A 44 -16.69 7.60 2.77
N SER A 45 -15.78 7.70 3.74
CA SER A 45 -15.84 8.70 4.82
C SER A 45 -15.42 10.10 4.36
N ARG A 46 -14.76 10.23 3.21
CA ARG A 46 -14.22 11.51 2.73
C ARG A 46 -15.26 12.42 2.06
N GLN A 47 -16.47 11.93 1.79
CA GLN A 47 -17.64 12.71 1.34
C GLN A 47 -17.30 13.73 0.22
N PHE A 48 -16.60 13.27 -0.82
CA PHE A 48 -16.20 14.13 -1.93
C PHE A 48 -17.41 14.77 -2.62
N GLN A 49 -17.36 16.08 -2.82
CA GLN A 49 -18.47 16.87 -3.37
C GLN A 49 -18.47 16.95 -4.91
N SER A 50 -17.48 16.34 -5.57
CA SER A 50 -17.41 16.31 -7.04
C SER A 50 -16.78 15.03 -7.56
N ARG A 51 -17.23 14.62 -8.76
CA ARG A 51 -16.66 13.48 -9.48
C ARG A 51 -15.16 13.65 -9.73
N HIS A 52 -14.73 14.84 -10.13
CA HIS A 52 -13.32 15.15 -10.38
C HIS A 52 -12.44 14.94 -9.13
N ALA A 53 -12.93 15.33 -7.94
CA ALA A 53 -12.20 15.10 -6.69
C ALA A 53 -12.08 13.59 -6.37
N ILE A 54 -13.14 12.83 -6.62
CA ILE A 54 -13.12 11.37 -6.46
C ILE A 54 -12.11 10.73 -7.40
N GLU A 55 -12.10 11.10 -8.68
CA GLU A 55 -11.22 10.53 -9.69
C GLU A 55 -9.74 10.81 -9.40
N ASN A 56 -9.41 12.03 -8.99
CA ASN A 56 -8.04 12.39 -8.61
C ASN A 56 -7.58 11.62 -7.37
N PHE A 57 -8.43 11.56 -6.34
CA PHE A 57 -8.12 10.80 -5.14
C PHE A 57 -7.97 9.31 -5.44
N LEU A 58 -8.91 8.74 -6.21
CA LEU A 58 -8.90 7.33 -6.58
C LEU A 58 -7.64 6.97 -7.36
N SER A 59 -7.19 7.83 -8.27
CA SER A 59 -5.97 7.60 -9.05
C SER A 59 -4.74 7.50 -8.15
N LEU A 60 -4.57 8.46 -7.24
CA LEU A 60 -3.45 8.48 -6.30
C LEU A 60 -3.52 7.33 -5.29
N ALA A 61 -4.70 7.12 -4.69
CA ALA A 61 -4.92 6.09 -3.69
C ALA A 61 -4.76 4.68 -4.28
N SER A 62 -5.19 4.45 -5.53
CA SER A 62 -5.07 3.13 -6.18
C SER A 62 -3.61 2.73 -6.38
N ALA A 63 -2.77 3.67 -6.83
CA ALA A 63 -1.34 3.42 -6.95
C ALA A 63 -0.72 3.07 -5.59
N GLN A 64 -1.10 3.81 -4.54
CA GLN A 64 -0.56 3.58 -3.19
C GLN A 64 -1.02 2.26 -2.59
N VAL A 65 -2.29 1.90 -2.75
CA VAL A 65 -2.85 0.63 -2.31
C VAL A 65 -2.20 -0.53 -3.05
N TRP A 66 -2.04 -0.42 -4.36
CA TRP A 66 -1.36 -1.45 -5.14
C TRP A 66 0.08 -1.67 -4.68
N GLN A 67 0.84 -0.60 -4.46
CA GLN A 67 2.20 -0.66 -3.94
C GLN A 67 2.25 -1.39 -2.58
N MET A 68 1.32 -1.08 -1.66
CA MET A 68 1.25 -1.73 -0.34
C MET A 68 0.79 -3.19 -0.41
N LEU A 69 -0.11 -3.52 -1.35
CA LEU A 69 -0.51 -4.90 -1.61
C LEU A 69 0.67 -5.73 -2.12
N TRP A 70 1.46 -5.17 -3.03
CA TRP A 70 2.67 -5.80 -3.54
C TRP A 70 3.73 -5.98 -2.46
N LEU A 71 3.96 -4.96 -1.63
CA LEU A 71 4.85 -5.06 -0.46
C LEU A 71 4.41 -6.18 0.48
N ARG A 72 3.12 -6.27 0.78
CA ARG A 72 2.56 -7.32 1.64
C ARG A 72 2.67 -8.70 1.02
N HIS A 73 2.52 -8.82 -0.30
CA HIS A 73 2.73 -10.06 -1.03
C HIS A 73 4.19 -10.52 -0.88
N GLN A 74 5.14 -9.63 -1.17
CA GLN A 74 6.57 -9.91 -1.07
C GLN A 74 7.02 -10.20 0.37
N ALA A 75 6.43 -9.55 1.37
CA ALA A 75 6.72 -9.82 2.78
C ALA A 75 6.29 -11.22 3.27
N ARG A 76 5.39 -11.89 2.54
CA ARG A 76 4.87 -13.24 2.86
C ARG A 76 5.65 -14.36 2.19
N THR A 77 6.57 -14.06 1.28
CA THR A 77 7.42 -15.09 0.66
C THR A 77 8.42 -15.66 1.67
N LYS A 78 8.95 -16.86 1.42
CA LYS A 78 9.95 -17.49 2.30
C LYS A 78 11.24 -16.66 2.40
N THR A 79 11.61 -16.01 1.32
CA THR A 79 12.78 -15.14 1.23
C THR A 79 12.32 -13.78 0.68
N PRO A 80 11.90 -12.84 1.55
CA PRO A 80 11.47 -11.52 1.12
C PRO A 80 12.58 -10.80 0.36
N GLY A 81 12.24 -10.27 -0.82
CA GLY A 81 13.18 -9.48 -1.63
C GLY A 81 13.43 -8.07 -1.05
N PRO A 82 14.40 -7.33 -1.62
CA PRO A 82 14.71 -5.97 -1.17
C PRO A 82 13.55 -5.01 -1.40
N ALA A 83 13.27 -4.14 -0.42
CA ALA A 83 12.19 -3.15 -0.53
C ALA A 83 12.47 -2.07 -1.59
N ALA A 84 13.70 -1.94 -2.07
CA ALA A 84 14.09 -1.04 -3.15
C ALA A 84 13.37 -1.33 -4.47
N ALA A 85 12.88 -2.56 -4.68
CA ALA A 85 12.08 -2.92 -5.84
C ALA A 85 10.61 -2.42 -5.76
N ILE A 86 10.19 -1.86 -4.61
CA ILE A 86 8.78 -1.55 -4.31
C ILE A 86 8.60 -0.10 -3.88
N LEU A 87 9.51 0.44 -3.06
CA LEU A 87 9.50 1.83 -2.61
C LEU A 87 10.52 2.64 -3.40
N SER A 88 10.16 3.88 -3.74
CA SER A 88 11.10 4.85 -4.30
C SER A 88 12.20 5.23 -3.29
N ASP A 89 13.32 5.74 -3.79
CA ASP A 89 14.47 6.12 -2.95
C ASP A 89 14.07 7.14 -1.88
N GLY A 90 13.28 8.15 -2.25
CA GLY A 90 12.76 9.15 -1.32
C GLY A 90 11.82 8.57 -0.26
N GLN A 91 10.96 7.61 -0.62
CA GLN A 91 10.11 6.91 0.37
C GLN A 91 10.96 6.10 1.35
N ARG A 92 12.01 5.42 0.86
CA ARG A 92 12.92 4.65 1.74
C ARG A 92 13.73 5.56 2.65
N GLU A 93 14.19 6.69 2.16
CA GLU A 93 14.92 7.68 2.95
C GLU A 93 14.03 8.29 4.04
N ALA A 94 12.83 8.76 3.68
CA ALA A 94 11.86 9.28 4.64
C ALA A 94 11.49 8.22 5.70
N LEU A 95 11.28 6.97 5.28
CA LEU A 95 11.00 5.87 6.19
C LEU A 95 12.17 5.63 7.17
N ARG A 96 13.43 5.67 6.70
CA ARG A 96 14.60 5.53 7.57
C ARG A 96 14.76 6.71 8.52
N ALA A 97 14.47 7.92 8.07
CA ALA A 97 14.49 9.11 8.94
C ALA A 97 13.47 8.99 10.08
N LEU A 98 12.31 8.40 9.82
CA LEU A 98 11.28 8.13 10.83
C LEU A 98 11.52 6.87 11.67
N CYS A 99 12.24 5.90 11.12
CA CYS A 99 12.54 4.61 11.75
C CYS A 99 14.04 4.35 11.71
N ALA A 100 14.79 5.00 12.61
CA ALA A 100 16.25 4.93 12.67
C ALA A 100 16.80 3.50 12.83
N THR A 101 16.00 2.57 13.34
CA THR A 101 16.38 1.15 13.49
C THR A 101 16.23 0.34 12.20
N LEU A 102 15.69 0.92 11.12
CA LEU A 102 15.48 0.21 9.85
C LEU A 102 16.81 0.10 9.08
N PRO A 103 17.25 -1.11 8.69
CA PRO A 103 18.48 -1.28 7.92
C PRO A 103 18.45 -0.55 6.58
N THR A 104 19.62 -0.13 6.09
CA THR A 104 19.76 0.52 4.77
C THR A 104 19.24 -0.36 3.64
N GLN A 105 19.51 -1.66 3.71
CA GLN A 105 18.99 -2.69 2.80
C GLN A 105 17.90 -3.52 3.48
N ALA A 106 16.81 -2.87 3.87
CA ALA A 106 15.66 -3.55 4.43
C ALA A 106 14.95 -4.43 3.39
N ASP A 107 14.56 -5.63 3.81
CA ASP A 107 13.70 -6.50 3.03
C ASP A 107 12.23 -6.03 3.06
N ALA A 108 11.39 -6.59 2.19
CA ALA A 108 9.98 -6.25 2.10
C ALA A 108 9.23 -6.42 3.43
N LYS A 109 9.61 -7.39 4.27
CA LYS A 109 8.96 -7.68 5.54
C LYS A 109 9.33 -6.64 6.60
N GLN A 110 10.60 -6.30 6.72
CA GLN A 110 11.10 -5.25 7.61
C GLN A 110 10.48 -3.90 7.25
N THR A 111 10.43 -3.57 5.95
CA THR A 111 9.79 -2.34 5.46
C THR A 111 8.30 -2.32 5.75
N LEU A 112 7.58 -3.43 5.52
CA LEU A 112 6.16 -3.52 5.84
C LEU A 112 5.89 -3.28 7.33
N ILE A 113 6.70 -3.88 8.21
CA ILE A 113 6.57 -3.71 9.67
C ILE A 113 6.87 -2.27 10.07
N ALA A 114 7.90 -1.64 9.50
CA ALA A 114 8.23 -0.24 9.79
C ALA A 114 7.09 0.70 9.38
N LEU A 115 6.57 0.55 8.16
CA LEU A 115 5.40 1.32 7.71
C LEU A 115 4.19 1.08 8.59
N ALA A 116 3.90 -0.18 8.92
CA ALA A 116 2.78 -0.50 9.80
C ALA A 116 2.94 0.13 11.19
N LYS A 117 4.16 0.17 11.74
CA LYS A 117 4.43 0.82 13.04
C LYS A 117 4.15 2.32 12.99
N LEU A 118 4.50 2.99 11.90
CA LEU A 118 4.16 4.40 11.69
C LEU A 118 2.63 4.62 11.65
N GLY A 119 1.87 3.68 11.09
CA GLY A 119 0.40 3.69 11.14
C GLY A 119 -0.20 2.96 12.36
N GLY A 120 0.49 2.96 13.51
CA GLY A 120 -0.08 2.50 14.78
C GLY A 120 -0.03 0.99 15.07
N TYR A 121 0.74 0.21 14.30
CA TYR A 121 0.99 -1.20 14.64
C TYR A 121 2.01 -1.33 15.78
N PHE A 122 1.63 -1.94 16.90
CA PHE A 122 2.54 -2.11 18.03
C PHE A 122 3.50 -3.30 17.88
N GLY A 123 3.11 -4.36 17.17
CA GLY A 123 3.98 -5.49 16.88
C GLY A 123 4.28 -6.38 18.08
N ARG A 124 3.33 -6.54 19.00
CA ARG A 124 3.44 -7.44 20.15
C ARG A 124 3.36 -8.90 19.70
N LYS A 125 3.89 -9.84 20.51
CA LYS A 125 3.86 -11.28 20.20
C LYS A 125 2.44 -11.84 20.00
N SER A 126 1.45 -11.25 20.66
CA SER A 126 0.04 -11.61 20.53
C SER A 126 -0.69 -10.87 19.41
N ASP A 127 -0.07 -9.86 18.81
CA ASP A 127 -0.71 -9.09 17.75
C ASP A 127 -0.79 -9.95 16.49
N ARG A 128 -1.93 -9.85 15.78
CA ARG A 128 -2.03 -10.41 14.43
C ARG A 128 -1.07 -9.67 13.50
N ALA A 129 -0.74 -10.29 12.37
CA ALA A 129 0.07 -9.66 11.34
C ALA A 129 -0.45 -8.26 10.98
N ALA A 130 0.48 -7.34 10.70
CA ALA A 130 0.18 -5.96 10.34
C ALA A 130 -0.89 -5.86 9.25
N ARG A 131 -1.90 -5.01 9.50
CA ARG A 131 -2.98 -4.74 8.54
C ARG A 131 -2.47 -3.84 7.41
N LEU A 132 -3.09 -3.97 6.25
CA LEU A 132 -2.81 -3.11 5.08
C LEU A 132 -3.06 -1.62 5.40
N ALA A 133 -4.10 -1.32 6.18
CA ALA A 133 -4.43 0.05 6.60
C ALA A 133 -3.26 0.73 7.34
N ASN A 134 -2.65 0.04 8.31
CA ASN A 134 -1.51 0.59 9.05
C ASN A 134 -0.33 0.93 8.13
N ALA A 135 -0.08 0.10 7.11
CA ALA A 135 0.98 0.39 6.13
C ALA A 135 0.63 1.58 5.22
N LEU A 136 -0.65 1.74 4.86
CA LEU A 136 -1.15 2.88 4.07
C LEU A 136 -1.09 4.20 4.83
N GLU A 137 -1.37 4.18 6.12
CA GLU A 137 -1.17 5.35 6.98
C GLU A 137 0.32 5.68 7.08
N GLY A 138 1.17 4.69 7.34
CA GLY A 138 2.62 4.90 7.43
C GLY A 138 3.23 5.47 6.15
N ILE A 139 2.84 4.99 4.97
CA ILE A 139 3.39 5.51 3.71
C ILE A 139 2.88 6.93 3.40
N SER A 140 1.64 7.25 3.76
CA SER A 140 1.10 8.61 3.64
C SER A 140 1.91 9.62 4.49
N VAL A 141 2.35 9.20 5.69
CA VAL A 141 3.23 10.01 6.55
C VAL A 141 4.58 10.24 5.88
N THR A 142 5.18 9.21 5.27
CA THR A 142 6.46 9.37 4.56
C THR A 142 6.37 10.34 3.37
N ASP A 143 5.25 10.30 2.62
CA ASP A 143 5.03 11.21 1.50
C ASP A 143 4.79 12.66 1.94
N HIS A 144 4.11 12.86 3.07
CA HIS A 144 3.94 14.19 3.64
C HIS A 144 5.28 14.82 4.06
N LEU A 145 6.15 14.05 4.73
CA LEU A 145 7.49 14.53 5.11
C LEU A 145 8.35 14.84 3.89
N ARG A 146 8.28 14.03 2.84
CA ARG A 146 8.97 14.31 1.57
C ARG A 146 8.50 15.63 0.97
N GLY A 147 7.19 15.89 0.98
CA GLY A 147 6.63 17.18 0.55
C GLY A 147 7.19 18.36 1.35
N GLY A 148 7.28 18.22 2.67
CA GLY A 148 7.84 19.25 3.56
C GLY A 148 9.35 19.46 3.39
N LEU A 149 10.13 18.38 3.21
CA LEU A 149 11.57 18.45 2.96
C LEU A 149 11.88 19.08 1.60
N ARG A 150 11.09 18.77 0.57
CA ARG A 150 11.23 19.38 -0.75
C ARG A 150 10.85 20.86 -0.74
N GLY A 151 9.78 21.24 -0.05
CA GLY A 151 9.39 22.64 0.12
C GLY A 151 10.43 23.49 0.87
N ARG A 152 11.21 22.89 1.79
CA ARG A 152 12.35 23.56 2.45
C ARG A 152 13.61 23.64 1.60
N ALA A 153 13.84 22.68 0.71
CA ALA A 153 14.97 22.69 -0.21
C ALA A 153 14.78 23.72 -1.35
N GLU A 154 13.53 23.99 -1.74
CA GLU A 154 13.17 25.00 -2.74
C GLU A 154 13.06 26.43 -2.17
N SER A 155 13.09 26.60 -0.83
CA SER A 155 13.07 27.92 -0.16
C SER A 155 14.46 28.54 0.07
N VAL A 156 15.44 28.26 -0.79
CA VAL A 156 16.72 28.99 -0.81
C VAL A 156 16.43 30.44 -1.24
N PRO A 157 16.89 31.47 -0.51
CA PRO A 157 16.55 32.85 -0.84
C PRO A 157 17.14 33.21 -2.20
N ILE A 158 16.28 33.68 -3.11
CA ILE A 158 16.70 34.45 -4.27
C ILE A 158 17.32 35.72 -3.71
N ASP A 159 18.64 35.81 -3.80
CA ASP A 159 19.39 37.01 -3.48
C ASP A 159 18.93 38.12 -4.43
N LEU A 160 18.22 39.11 -3.88
CA LEU A 160 17.87 40.34 -4.57
C LEU A 160 19.08 41.26 -4.48
N ALA A 161 19.98 41.13 -5.47
CA ALA A 161 21.00 42.12 -5.80
C ALA A 161 20.54 42.98 -6.99
#